data_AF-A0A7J7LWI8-F1
#
_entry.id   AF-A0A7J7LWI8-F1
#
_cell.length_a   1.000
_cell.length_b   1.000
_cell.length_c   1.000
_cell.angle_alpha   90.00
_cell.angle_beta   90.00
_cell.angle_gamma   90.00
#
_symmetry.space_group_name_H-M   'P 1'
#
loop_
_entity.id
_entity.type
_entity.pdbx_description
1 polymer ?
#
loop_
_entity_poly.entity_id
_entity_poly.type
_entity_poly.pdbx_seq_one_letter_code
_entity_poly.pdbx_strand_id
1 'polypeptide(L)'
;MKNFRAKHFRNASVTFKQVVSSNGEETINAIQETMDKGYDLLVMGRGQGINSKLIEGLSIWNDNPQLGVIGDFVSSEDFKSTATVLVLHQQVLGRKDNINTKIQYPSLQ
;
A
#
# COMPACT_ATOMS: atom_id res chain seq x y z
N MET A 1 5.84 13.22 6.60
CA MET A 1 7.12 13.05 5.87
C MET A 1 8.16 14.18 6.01
N LYS A 2 7.81 15.48 6.00
CA LYS A 2 8.82 16.58 5.97
C LYS A 2 9.90 16.47 7.07
N ASN A 3 9.49 16.11 8.29
CA ASN A 3 10.41 15.97 9.43
C ASN A 3 11.35 14.75 9.30
N PHE A 4 10.91 13.66 8.67
CA PHE A 4 11.76 12.48 8.44
C PHE A 4 12.91 12.80 7.50
N ARG A 5 12.61 13.46 6.35
CA ARG A 5 13.62 13.84 5.37
C ARG A 5 14.66 14.80 5.97
N ALA A 6 14.21 15.83 6.70
CA ALA A 6 15.11 16.78 7.36
C ALA A 6 16.01 16.10 8.39
N LYS A 7 15.46 15.18 9.20
CA LYS A 7 16.22 14.45 10.23
C LYS A 7 17.28 13.51 9.64
N HIS A 8 17.04 12.92 8.47
CA HIS A 8 17.91 11.91 7.87
C HIS A 8 18.72 12.39 6.65
N PHE A 9 18.76 13.69 6.35
CA PHE A 9 19.35 14.20 5.09
C PHE A 9 20.86 13.92 4.91
N ARG A 10 21.60 13.66 5.99
CA ARG A 10 23.04 13.29 5.97
C ARG A 10 23.30 11.84 6.33
N ASN A 11 22.26 11.02 6.52
CA ASN A 11 22.42 9.62 6.86
C ASN A 11 22.59 8.79 5.59
N ALA A 12 23.81 8.32 5.33
CA ALA A 12 24.13 7.53 4.13
C ALA A 12 23.40 6.17 4.08
N SER A 13 22.90 5.67 5.22
CA SER A 13 22.11 4.44 5.30
C SER A 13 20.63 4.65 4.95
N VAL A 14 20.19 5.89 4.67
CA VAL A 14 18.80 6.21 4.34
C VAL A 14 18.72 6.86 2.98
N THR A 15 18.03 6.21 2.04
CA THR A 15 17.68 6.80 0.74
C THR A 15 16.23 7.26 0.77
N PHE A 16 15.97 8.49 0.33
CA PHE A 16 14.62 9.03 0.15
C PHE A 16 14.33 9.25 -1.33
N LYS A 17 13.29 8.58 -1.85
CA LYS A 17 12.75 8.79 -3.20
C LYS A 17 11.28 9.19 -3.06
N GLN A 18 10.90 10.32 -3.67
CA GLN A 18 9.50 10.70 -3.85
C GLN A 18 9.21 10.64 -5.34
N VAL A 19 8.17 9.90 -5.72
CA VAL A 19 7.73 9.77 -7.11
C VAL A 19 6.35 10.39 -7.23
N VAL A 20 6.15 11.17 -8.29
CA VAL A 20 4.83 11.68 -8.69
C VAL A 20 4.41 10.87 -9.90
N SER A 21 3.20 10.34 -9.85
CA SER A 21 2.61 9.50 -10.89
C SER A 21 1.25 10.05 -11.26
N SER A 22 0.91 9.94 -12.53
CA SER A 22 -0.31 10.49 -13.13
C SER A 22 -1.40 9.44 -13.29
N ASN A 23 -1.05 8.14 -13.23
CA ASN A 23 -1.95 7.02 -13.49
C ASN A 23 -1.47 5.71 -12.81
N GLY A 24 -2.28 4.66 -12.89
CA GLY A 24 -1.97 3.36 -12.26
C GLY A 24 -0.71 2.70 -12.80
N GLU A 25 -0.49 2.76 -14.12
CA GLU A 25 0.68 2.17 -14.78
C GLU A 25 1.99 2.83 -14.34
N GLU A 26 2.06 4.16 -14.35
CA GLU A 26 3.21 4.91 -13.83
C GLU A 26 3.48 4.59 -12.35
N THR A 27 2.43 4.34 -11.57
CA THR A 27 2.55 3.98 -10.15
C THR A 27 3.17 2.59 -9.99
N ILE A 28 2.70 1.61 -10.76
CA ILE A 28 3.22 0.24 -10.76
C ILE A 28 4.69 0.23 -11.18
N ASN A 29 5.01 0.91 -12.29
CA ASN A 29 6.37 1.01 -12.79
C ASN A 29 7.31 1.63 -11.76
N ALA A 30 6.86 2.68 -11.05
CA ALA A 30 7.64 3.30 -9.98
C ALA A 30 7.90 2.37 -8.77
N ILE A 31 6.93 1.53 -8.43
CA ILE A 31 7.06 0.52 -7.37
C ILE A 31 8.06 -0.55 -7.81
N GLN A 32 7.90 -1.12 -9.00
CA GLN A 32 8.80 -2.14 -9.56
C GLN A 32 10.25 -1.64 -9.63
N GLU A 33 10.50 -0.48 -10.23
CA GLU A 33 11.84 0.13 -10.34
C GLU A 33 12.49 0.38 -8.97
N THR A 34 11.68 0.65 -7.94
CA THR A 34 12.20 0.81 -6.59
C THR A 34 12.67 -0.52 -6.03
N MET A 35 11.92 -1.60 -6.28
CA MET A 35 12.07 -2.90 -5.64
C MET A 35 13.06 -3.84 -6.35
N ASP A 36 13.37 -3.57 -7.61
CA ASP A 36 14.46 -4.22 -8.37
C ASP A 36 15.85 -4.09 -7.72
N LYS A 37 15.97 -3.27 -6.67
CA LYS A 37 17.20 -3.08 -5.88
C LYS A 37 17.53 -4.23 -4.93
N GLY A 38 16.65 -5.23 -4.79
CA GLY A 38 16.88 -6.41 -3.96
C GLY A 38 16.75 -6.12 -2.47
N TYR A 39 15.50 -6.10 -1.97
CA TYR A 39 15.21 -5.89 -0.55
C TYR A 39 14.82 -7.20 0.13
N ASP A 40 15.21 -7.36 1.40
CA ASP A 40 14.78 -8.51 2.22
C ASP A 40 13.44 -8.27 2.92
N LEU A 41 13.10 -7.00 3.19
CA LEU A 41 11.90 -6.58 3.92
C LEU A 41 11.29 -5.31 3.33
N LEU A 42 9.97 -5.35 3.12
CA LEU A 42 9.16 -4.24 2.63
C LEU A 42 8.20 -3.81 3.73
N VAL A 43 8.36 -2.58 4.20
CA VAL A 43 7.44 -1.99 5.18
C VAL A 43 6.57 -0.96 4.48
N MET A 44 5.27 -1.20 4.47
CA MET A 44 4.28 -0.32 3.84
C MET A 44 3.31 0.21 4.89
N GLY A 45 2.89 1.47 4.72
CA GLY A 45 1.81 2.06 5.50
C GLY A 45 0.50 2.03 4.73
N ARG A 46 -0.58 1.58 5.37
CA ARG A 46 -1.94 1.66 4.83
C ARG A 46 -2.74 2.73 5.57
N GLY A 47 -3.08 3.81 4.86
CA GLY A 47 -3.98 4.85 5.35
C GLY A 47 -5.45 4.48 5.13
N GLN A 48 -6.32 4.79 6.08
CA GLN A 48 -7.77 4.60 5.92
C GLN A 48 -8.37 5.66 4.99
N GLY A 49 -9.22 5.23 4.05
CA GLY A 49 -9.95 6.13 3.15
C GLY A 49 -9.14 6.74 2.01
N ILE A 50 -7.90 6.28 1.79
CA ILE A 50 -7.03 6.73 0.68
C ILE A 50 -7.02 5.64 -0.40
N ASN A 51 -8.17 5.38 -1.01
CA ASN A 51 -8.19 4.72 -2.33
C ASN A 51 -8.43 5.81 -3.36
N SER A 52 -7.35 6.33 -3.93
CA SER A 52 -7.45 7.27 -5.05
C SER A 52 -7.93 6.52 -6.29
N LYS A 53 -8.77 7.13 -7.13
CA LYS A 53 -9.17 6.61 -8.46
C LYS A 53 -7.98 6.11 -9.30
N LEU A 54 -6.80 6.68 -9.05
CA LEU A 54 -5.53 6.37 -9.70
C LEU A 54 -5.10 4.89 -9.56
N ILE A 55 -5.48 4.21 -8.47
CA ILE A 55 -5.16 2.79 -8.21
C ILE A 55 -6.41 1.89 -8.22
N GLU A 56 -7.55 2.40 -8.71
CA GLU A 56 -8.82 1.67 -8.76
C GLU A 56 -8.72 0.43 -9.66
N GLY A 57 -7.97 0.50 -10.77
CA GLY A 57 -7.72 -0.65 -11.64
C GLY A 57 -6.99 -1.81 -10.95
N LEU A 58 -6.13 -1.50 -9.98
CA LEU A 58 -5.45 -2.50 -9.15
C LEU A 58 -6.35 -3.10 -8.07
N SER A 59 -7.46 -2.43 -7.72
CA SER A 59 -8.38 -2.93 -6.69
C SER A 59 -9.21 -4.13 -7.14
N ILE A 60 -9.27 -4.37 -8.47
CA ILE A 60 -9.97 -5.52 -9.07
C ILE A 60 -9.27 -6.84 -8.73
N TRP A 61 -7.97 -6.80 -8.44
CA TRP A 61 -7.14 -7.97 -8.13
C TRP A 61 -6.79 -8.07 -6.64
N ASN A 62 -7.55 -7.42 -5.77
CA ASN A 62 -7.23 -7.34 -4.34
C ASN A 62 -7.72 -8.59 -3.58
N ASP A 63 -6.96 -9.67 -3.67
CA ASP A 63 -7.27 -10.97 -3.05
C ASP A 63 -7.07 -10.95 -1.53
N ASN A 64 -6.20 -10.08 -1.02
CA ASN A 64 -5.95 -9.89 0.40
C ASN A 64 -6.32 -8.47 0.85
N PRO A 65 -7.61 -8.22 1.21
CA PRO A 65 -8.09 -6.91 1.69
C PRO A 65 -7.34 -6.35 2.89
N GLN A 66 -6.70 -7.24 3.66
CA GLN A 66 -5.89 -6.86 4.80
C GLN A 66 -4.59 -6.17 4.38
N LEU A 67 -3.97 -6.54 3.26
CA LEU A 67 -2.74 -5.89 2.78
C LEU A 67 -3.04 -4.56 2.07
N GLY A 68 -4.27 -4.41 1.57
CA GLY A 68 -4.67 -3.30 0.71
C GLY A 68 -4.03 -3.38 -0.67
N VAL A 69 -4.55 -2.60 -1.61
CA VAL A 69 -4.24 -2.71 -3.05
C VAL A 69 -2.74 -2.80 -3.36
N ILE A 70 -1.93 -1.92 -2.77
CA ILE A 70 -0.48 -1.93 -3.00
C ILE A 70 0.22 -3.12 -2.33
N GLY A 71 -0.18 -3.43 -1.09
CA GLY A 71 0.41 -4.54 -0.34
C GLY A 71 0.12 -5.89 -0.98
N ASP A 72 -1.11 -6.04 -1.49
CA ASP A 72 -1.56 -7.21 -2.22
C ASP A 72 -0.82 -7.34 -3.56
N PHE A 73 -0.75 -6.26 -4.35
CA PHE A 73 0.02 -6.23 -5.61
C PHE A 73 1.47 -6.69 -5.43
N VAL A 74 2.19 -6.17 -4.44
CA VAL A 74 3.60 -6.56 -4.24
C VAL A 74 3.79 -7.93 -3.59
N SER A 75 2.73 -8.51 -3.04
CA SER A 75 2.73 -9.88 -2.50
C SER A 75 2.27 -10.92 -3.52
N SER A 76 1.76 -10.47 -4.68
CA SER A 76 1.33 -11.35 -5.76
C SER A 76 2.52 -12.08 -6.38
N GLU A 77 2.26 -13.27 -6.95
CA GLU A 77 3.30 -14.06 -7.63
C GLU A 77 3.88 -13.35 -8.86
N ASP A 78 3.11 -12.46 -9.48
CA ASP A 78 3.55 -11.62 -10.60
C ASP A 78 4.62 -10.61 -10.17
N PHE A 79 4.67 -10.28 -8.89
CA PHE A 79 5.67 -9.42 -8.30
C PHE A 79 6.89 -10.25 -7.88
N LYS A 80 7.86 -10.39 -8.79
CA LYS A 80 9.07 -11.24 -8.71
C LYS A 80 10.08 -10.85 -7.61
N SER A 81 9.63 -10.66 -6.38
CA SER A 81 10.41 -10.30 -5.21
C SER A 81 10.41 -11.45 -4.20
N THR A 82 11.56 -11.73 -3.58
CA THR A 82 11.66 -12.67 -2.45
C THR A 82 11.52 -11.97 -1.09
N ALA A 83 11.21 -10.68 -1.09
CA ALA A 83 11.13 -9.87 0.12
C ALA A 83 9.92 -10.26 0.98
N THR A 84 10.08 -10.20 2.30
CA THR A 84 8.93 -10.29 3.21
C THR A 84 8.15 -8.99 3.19
N VAL A 85 6.82 -9.07 3.14
CA VAL A 85 5.92 -7.91 3.15
C VAL A 85 5.32 -7.70 4.53
N LEU A 86 5.50 -6.49 5.08
CA LEU A 86 4.86 -6.03 6.32
C LEU A 86 4.02 -4.78 6.05
N VAL A 87 2.70 -4.91 6.23
CA VAL A 87 1.76 -3.79 6.09
C VAL A 87 1.33 -3.29 7.47
N LEU A 88 1.61 -2.01 7.74
CA LEU A 88 1.23 -1.32 8.97
C LEU A 88 -0.07 -0.54 8.76
N HIS A 89 -1.09 -0.86 9.55
CA HIS A 89 -2.39 -0.19 9.50
C HIS A 89 -2.44 0.98 10.46
N GLN A 90 -2.60 2.19 9.93
CA GLN A 90 -2.90 3.34 10.78
C GLN A 90 -4.41 3.35 11.10
N GLN A 91 -4.76 2.88 12.28
CA GLN A 91 -6.11 3.00 12.85
C GLN A 91 -6.27 4.42 13.40
N VAL A 92 -7.22 5.20 12.88
CA VAL A 92 -7.60 6.48 13.49
C VAL A 92 -8.76 6.22 14.43
N LEU A 93 -8.47 6.15 15.73
CA LEU A 93 -9.49 6.00 16.77
C LEU A 93 -10.27 7.32 16.87
N GLY A 94 -11.41 7.42 16.18
CA GLY A 94 -12.24 8.63 16.21
C GLY A 94 -13.21 8.86 15.06
N ARG A 95 -13.24 8.03 14.03
CA ARG A 95 -14.30 8.11 13.02
C ARG A 95 -15.56 7.44 13.57
N LYS A 96 -16.55 8.23 14.03
CA LYS A 96 -17.94 7.76 14.13
C LYS A 96 -18.41 7.50 12.69
N ASP A 97 -18.09 6.32 12.18
CA ASP A 97 -18.80 5.81 11.02
C ASP A 97 -20.22 5.48 11.48
N ASN A 98 -21.20 6.20 10.94
CA ASN A 98 -22.61 5.81 11.04
C ASN A 98 -22.76 4.48 10.31
N ILE A 99 -22.47 3.37 11.00
CA ILE A 99 -22.59 2.01 10.49
C ILE A 99 -24.07 1.63 10.36
N ASN A 100 -24.72 2.12 9.31
CA ASN A 100 -25.90 1.49 8.73
C ASN A 100 -25.48 0.38 7.75
N THR A 101 -24.53 -0.46 8.14
CA THR A 101 -24.25 -1.70 7.42
C THR A 101 -25.14 -2.80 8.01
N LYS A 102 -26.36 -2.89 7.47
CA LYS A 102 -27.10 -4.15 7.49
C LYS A 102 -26.26 -5.19 6.73
N ILE A 103 -25.45 -5.94 7.46
CA ILE A 103 -24.89 -7.19 6.94
C ILE A 103 -26.01 -8.21 7.06
N GLN A 104 -26.78 -8.38 5.98
CA GLN A 104 -27.69 -9.49 5.83
C GLN A 104 -26.88 -10.67 5.27
N TYR A 105 -26.60 -11.66 6.12
CA TYR A 105 -26.02 -12.92 5.66
C TYR A 105 -27.03 -13.62 4.74
N PRO A 106 -26.61 -14.13 3.57
CA PRO A 106 -27.44 -15.00 2.76
C PRO A 106 -27.82 -16.23 3.60
N SER A 107 -29.11 -16.50 3.74
CA SER A 107 -29.58 -17.78 4.26
C SER A 107 -29.11 -18.89 3.32
N LEU A 108 -28.38 -19.86 3.86
CA LEU A 108 -28.11 -21.13 3.18
C LEU A 108 -29.45 -21.81 2.93
N GLN A 109 -29.78 -22.07 1.66
CA GLN A 109 -30.90 -22.93 1.27
C GLN A 109 -30.52 -24.40 1.37
#